data_AF-A0AAN7HEV2-F1
#
_entry.id   AF-A0AAN7HEV2-F1
#
_cell.length_a   1.000
_cell.length_b   1.000
_cell.length_c   1.000
_cell.angle_alpha   90.00
_cell.angle_beta   90.00
_cell.angle_gamma   90.00
#
_symmetry.space_group_name_H-M   'P 1'
#
loop_
_entity.id
_entity.type
_entity.pdbx_description
1 polymer ?
#
loop_
_entity_poly.entity_id
_entity_poly.type
_entity_poly.pdbx_seq_one_letter_code
_entity_poly.pdbx_strand_id
1 'polypeptide(L)'
;MSHTWREVLPLGLNILVTFLNDSMGYIHACSLRWSLQREGKLDFNSNLRLLTAPKHSRPNGVIPNAVYLTGIVLSYGSTSVIFLSLNPELARLLGKDYNSHDIDSVHINAVALITLGLGFLLQTTITNWALLETNIPTWSSNPLDIARTCTVDEHDGHRVELRIGRCMMSLHLAKEDARWCRPRPRQKPMITAHPRVRRILILLWTLPVLSGIWGGAVYGYLSKGNRNAVFGRSWSLLPVFTGSTDFNCDTGQCTDGTSVVNVGWTANGAAGIIGAVFLIIAFQSVVTLALHCVELIVNLSRDEKVYRELIGPRGTNGHYNSVLAAFTSWQTIFLFALKAGIHWIFGLAINVQFQLGVNMYPPQILYFSAFCLVAAVFGLLLS
;
A
#
# COMPACT_ATOMS: atom_id res chain seq x y z
N MET A 1 -14.09 -26.68 10.14
CA MET A 1 -12.74 -26.11 9.90
C MET A 1 -12.42 -25.14 11.04
N SER A 2 -11.20 -25.14 11.60
CA SER A 2 -10.90 -24.25 12.75
C SER A 2 -11.05 -22.77 12.38
N HIS A 3 -11.55 -21.95 13.31
CA HIS A 3 -11.76 -20.51 13.14
C HIS A 3 -10.53 -19.78 12.58
N THR A 4 -9.32 -20.29 12.85
CA THR A 4 -8.04 -19.72 12.42
C THR A 4 -7.88 -19.67 10.90
N TRP A 5 -8.38 -20.67 10.15
CA TRP A 5 -8.20 -20.72 8.69
C TRP A 5 -8.97 -19.62 7.95
N ARG A 6 -10.11 -19.19 8.50
CA ARG A 6 -10.93 -18.11 7.92
C ARG A 6 -10.19 -16.77 7.89
N GLU A 7 -9.29 -16.55 8.85
CA GLU A 7 -8.54 -15.29 9.00
C GLU A 7 -7.14 -15.34 8.37
N VAL A 8 -6.53 -16.52 8.29
CA VAL A 8 -5.19 -16.72 7.68
C VAL A 8 -5.25 -16.76 6.15
N LEU A 9 -6.34 -17.25 5.56
CA LEU A 9 -6.49 -17.34 4.11
C LEU A 9 -6.49 -15.94 3.43
N PRO A 10 -7.20 -14.91 3.97
CA PRO A 10 -7.06 -13.53 3.50
C PRO A 10 -5.63 -12.99 3.58
N LEU A 11 -4.84 -13.37 4.58
CA LEU A 11 -3.44 -12.96 4.68
C LEU A 11 -2.62 -13.55 3.53
N GLY A 12 -2.75 -14.85 3.25
CA GLY A 12 -2.08 -15.50 2.12
C GLY A 12 -2.44 -14.86 0.78
N LEU A 13 -3.72 -14.50 0.59
CA LEU A 13 -4.17 -13.80 -0.61
C LEU A 13 -3.60 -12.38 -0.71
N ASN A 14 -3.55 -11.63 0.39
CA ASN A 14 -2.92 -10.30 0.42
C ASN A 14 -1.43 -10.37 0.09
N ILE A 15 -0.70 -11.39 0.58
CA ILE A 15 0.71 -11.62 0.22
C ILE A 15 0.85 -11.85 -1.28
N LEU A 16 0.01 -12.72 -1.87
CA LEU A 16 0.03 -13.00 -3.30
C LEU A 16 -0.29 -11.76 -4.13
N VAL A 17 -1.32 -11.01 -3.76
CA VAL A 17 -1.72 -9.77 -4.45
C VAL A 17 -0.63 -8.71 -4.33
N THR A 18 0.01 -8.57 -3.17
CA THR A 18 1.16 -7.68 -2.97
C THR A 18 2.32 -8.05 -3.89
N PHE A 19 2.63 -9.34 -3.99
CA PHE A 19 3.68 -9.85 -4.87
C PHE A 19 3.41 -9.55 -6.35
N LEU A 20 2.18 -9.80 -6.81
CA LEU A 20 1.78 -9.54 -8.19
C LEU A 20 1.82 -8.03 -8.52
N ASN A 21 1.26 -7.21 -7.64
CA ASN A 21 1.24 -5.75 -7.79
C ASN A 21 2.67 -5.17 -7.80
N ASP A 22 3.55 -5.61 -6.90
CA ASP A 22 4.93 -5.12 -6.86
C ASP A 22 5.74 -5.59 -8.10
N SER A 23 5.46 -6.80 -8.62
CA SER A 23 6.10 -7.32 -9.84
C SER A 23 5.69 -6.52 -11.09
N MET A 24 4.40 -6.25 -11.26
CA MET A 24 3.91 -5.37 -12.35
C MET A 24 4.40 -3.93 -12.15
N GLY A 25 4.44 -3.47 -10.90
CA GLY A 25 4.87 -2.12 -10.54
C GLY A 25 6.34 -1.88 -10.85
N TYR A 26 7.17 -2.93 -10.79
CA TYR A 26 8.57 -2.90 -11.21
C TYR A 26 8.70 -2.65 -12.72
N ILE A 27 7.94 -3.40 -13.53
CA ILE A 27 7.94 -3.28 -14.99
C ILE A 27 7.50 -1.87 -15.40
N HIS A 28 6.39 -1.39 -14.83
CA HIS A 28 5.88 -0.04 -15.08
C HIS A 28 6.84 1.06 -14.64
N ALA A 29 7.50 0.90 -13.48
CA ALA A 29 8.47 1.88 -13.00
C ALA A 29 9.70 1.94 -13.91
N CYS A 30 10.16 0.80 -14.43
CA CYS A 30 11.28 0.73 -15.36
C CYS A 30 10.96 1.44 -16.69
N SER A 31 9.81 1.15 -17.29
CA SER A 31 9.37 1.77 -18.55
C SER A 31 9.18 3.29 -18.41
N LEU A 32 8.60 3.74 -17.29
CA LEU A 32 8.42 5.15 -16.98
C LEU A 32 9.76 5.87 -16.81
N ARG A 33 10.71 5.26 -16.11
CA ARG A 33 12.06 5.82 -15.91
C ARG A 33 12.75 6.11 -17.24
N TRP A 34 12.72 5.15 -18.17
CA TRP A 34 13.32 5.33 -19.49
C TRP A 34 12.56 6.34 -20.36
N SER A 35 11.23 6.41 -20.22
CA SER A 35 10.44 7.46 -20.87
C SER A 35 10.77 8.86 -20.36
N LEU A 36 11.00 9.02 -19.05
CA LEU A 36 11.40 10.30 -18.46
C LEU A 36 12.83 10.71 -18.85
N GLN A 37 13.74 9.73 -19.00
CA GLN A 37 15.10 9.98 -19.44
C GLN A 37 15.14 10.54 -20.88
N ARG A 38 14.36 9.95 -21.80
CA ARG A 38 14.25 10.45 -23.19
C ARG A 38 13.80 11.91 -23.27
N GLU A 39 12.90 12.31 -22.38
CA GLU A 39 12.42 13.69 -22.28
C GLU A 39 13.34 14.64 -21.51
N GLY A 40 14.47 14.17 -20.98
CA GLY A 40 15.37 14.97 -20.14
C GLY A 40 14.77 15.40 -18.80
N LYS A 41 13.73 14.70 -18.31
CA LYS A 41 13.05 14.99 -17.03
C LYS A 41 13.40 14.00 -15.93
N LEU A 42 14.39 13.15 -16.15
CA LEU A 42 14.90 12.23 -15.13
C LEU A 42 15.78 13.00 -14.13
N ASP A 43 15.16 13.69 -13.17
CA ASP A 43 15.88 14.41 -12.12
C ASP A 43 16.61 13.45 -11.15
N PHE A 44 16.03 12.26 -10.92
CA PHE A 44 16.54 11.25 -9.98
C PHE A 44 16.29 9.84 -10.51
N ASN A 45 17.14 8.90 -10.08
CA ASN A 45 17.02 7.49 -10.46
C ASN A 45 15.65 6.89 -10.07
N SER A 46 15.22 7.17 -8.84
CA SER A 46 13.89 6.81 -8.33
C SER A 46 12.93 8.00 -8.40
N ASN A 47 12.34 8.24 -9.57
CA ASN A 47 11.26 9.22 -9.72
C ASN A 47 9.92 8.68 -9.22
N LEU A 48 9.05 9.58 -8.74
CA LEU A 48 7.74 9.21 -8.22
C LEU A 48 6.80 8.70 -9.32
N ARG A 49 6.71 7.37 -9.48
CA ARG A 49 5.99 6.73 -10.60
C ARG A 49 4.51 7.15 -10.77
N LEU A 50 3.89 7.65 -9.71
CA LEU A 50 2.48 8.09 -9.68
C LEU A 50 2.30 9.61 -9.81
N LEU A 51 3.35 10.41 -9.59
CA LEU A 51 3.28 11.89 -9.59
C LEU A 51 4.12 12.53 -10.69
N THR A 52 4.80 11.73 -11.51
CA THR A 52 5.56 12.19 -12.67
C THR A 52 5.01 11.57 -13.94
N ALA A 53 4.74 12.41 -14.93
CA ALA A 53 4.31 11.97 -16.25
C ALA A 53 5.20 12.64 -17.33
N PRO A 54 5.77 11.86 -18.25
CA PRO A 54 6.24 12.39 -19.54
C PRO A 54 5.12 13.11 -20.30
N LYS A 55 5.49 14.12 -21.11
CA LYS A 55 4.55 14.90 -21.95
C LYS A 55 4.24 14.18 -23.28
N HIS A 56 5.18 13.40 -23.80
CA HIS A 56 5.16 12.81 -25.14
C HIS A 56 5.05 11.29 -25.16
N SER A 57 5.30 10.60 -24.04
CA SER A 57 5.02 9.17 -23.92
C SER A 57 3.56 8.91 -23.59
N ARG A 58 2.82 8.32 -24.52
CA ARG A 58 1.41 7.96 -24.36
C ARG A 58 1.14 6.95 -23.23
N PRO A 59 1.89 5.84 -23.06
CA PRO A 59 1.58 4.81 -22.07
C PRO A 59 2.00 5.21 -20.65
N ASN A 60 2.88 6.21 -20.52
CA ASN A 60 3.39 6.69 -19.24
C ASN A 60 2.82 8.05 -18.85
N GLY A 61 1.79 8.51 -19.55
CA GLY A 61 1.10 9.77 -19.26
C GLY A 61 0.31 9.74 -17.95
N VAL A 62 -0.26 10.89 -17.59
CA VAL A 62 -1.06 11.04 -16.36
C VAL A 62 -2.26 10.09 -16.33
N ILE A 63 -2.92 9.90 -17.47
CA ILE A 63 -4.13 9.05 -17.56
C ILE A 63 -3.78 7.56 -17.34
N PRO A 64 -2.85 6.93 -18.08
CA PRO A 64 -2.40 5.57 -17.78
C PRO A 64 -1.91 5.36 -16.36
N ASN A 65 -1.17 6.32 -15.79
CA ASN A 65 -0.72 6.24 -14.40
C ASN A 65 -1.90 6.26 -13.41
N ALA A 66 -2.93 7.05 -13.67
CA ALA A 66 -4.16 7.07 -12.88
C ALA A 66 -4.97 5.77 -13.05
N VAL A 67 -5.03 5.20 -14.25
CA VAL A 67 -5.66 3.90 -14.52
C VAL A 67 -4.91 2.78 -13.81
N TYR A 68 -3.57 2.79 -13.85
CA TYR A 68 -2.72 1.84 -13.16
C TYR A 68 -2.92 1.91 -11.64
N LEU A 69 -2.95 3.12 -11.06
CA LEU A 69 -3.28 3.34 -9.65
C LEU A 69 -4.67 2.82 -9.29
N THR A 70 -5.65 3.08 -10.15
CA THR A 70 -7.02 2.57 -9.97
C THR A 70 -7.01 1.05 -9.94
N GLY A 71 -6.29 0.40 -10.86
CA GLY A 71 -6.12 -1.04 -10.89
C GLY A 71 -5.55 -1.62 -9.59
N ILE A 72 -4.51 -0.98 -9.03
CA ILE A 72 -3.93 -1.36 -7.73
C ILE A 72 -4.96 -1.24 -6.60
N VAL A 73 -5.68 -0.12 -6.54
CA VAL A 73 -6.71 0.15 -5.52
C VAL A 73 -7.84 -0.87 -5.60
N LEU A 74 -8.29 -1.21 -6.81
CA LEU A 74 -9.29 -2.26 -7.04
C LEU A 74 -8.79 -3.62 -6.55
N SER A 75 -7.53 -3.99 -6.85
CA SER A 75 -6.95 -5.26 -6.42
C SER A 75 -6.86 -5.39 -4.90
N TYR A 76 -6.33 -4.39 -4.18
CA TYR A 76 -6.25 -4.46 -2.71
C TYR A 76 -7.62 -4.32 -2.01
N GLY A 77 -8.50 -3.48 -2.56
CA GLY A 77 -9.83 -3.26 -1.98
C GLY A 77 -10.72 -4.49 -2.14
N SER A 78 -10.72 -5.10 -3.33
CA SER A 78 -11.46 -6.35 -3.58
C SER A 78 -10.94 -7.50 -2.72
N THR A 79 -9.62 -7.63 -2.54
CA THR A 79 -9.02 -8.71 -1.72
C THR A 79 -9.55 -8.74 -0.29
N SER A 80 -9.88 -7.58 0.27
CA SER A 80 -10.39 -7.45 1.64
C SER A 80 -11.85 -7.94 1.78
N VAL A 81 -12.58 -8.11 0.68
CA VAL A 81 -14.03 -8.41 0.67
C VAL A 81 -14.40 -9.65 -0.15
N ILE A 82 -13.41 -10.47 -0.56
CA ILE A 82 -13.64 -11.72 -1.31
C ILE A 82 -14.33 -12.77 -0.44
N PHE A 83 -13.92 -12.90 0.81
CA PHE A 83 -14.44 -13.92 1.73
C PHE A 83 -15.56 -13.31 2.57
N LEU A 84 -16.79 -13.67 2.23
CA LEU A 84 -17.97 -13.35 3.03
C LEU A 84 -18.16 -14.49 4.02
N SER A 85 -17.66 -14.31 5.24
CA SER A 85 -17.97 -15.23 6.33
C SER A 85 -19.22 -14.75 7.06
N LEU A 86 -20.11 -15.69 7.38
CA LEU A 86 -21.18 -15.46 8.34
C LEU A 86 -20.69 -15.88 9.71
N ASN A 87 -20.79 -14.98 10.69
CA ASN A 87 -20.57 -15.34 12.09
C ASN A 87 -21.93 -15.55 12.78
N PRO A 88 -22.30 -16.80 13.14
CA PRO A 88 -23.62 -17.11 13.68
C PRO A 88 -23.86 -16.41 15.03
N GLU A 89 -22.83 -16.31 15.86
CA GLU A 89 -22.94 -15.65 17.17
C GLU A 89 -23.18 -14.15 17.02
N LEU A 90 -22.52 -13.52 16.06
CA LEU A 90 -22.78 -12.11 15.75
C LEU A 90 -24.17 -11.89 15.16
N ALA A 91 -24.64 -12.78 14.28
CA ALA A 91 -26.00 -12.73 13.73
C ALA A 91 -27.06 -12.84 14.83
N ARG A 92 -26.86 -13.76 15.79
CA ARG A 92 -27.72 -13.92 16.96
C ARG A 92 -27.74 -12.67 17.84
N LEU A 93 -26.57 -12.08 18.10
CA LEU A 93 -26.46 -10.85 18.90
C LEU A 93 -27.18 -9.67 18.24
N LEU A 94 -27.07 -9.54 16.92
CA LEU A 94 -27.76 -8.50 16.14
C LEU A 94 -29.22 -8.82 15.84
N GLY A 95 -29.77 -9.93 16.35
CA GLY A 95 -31.17 -10.32 16.15
C GLY A 95 -31.54 -10.59 14.70
N LYS A 96 -30.59 -11.09 13.90
CA LYS A 96 -30.82 -11.44 12.49
C LYS A 96 -31.10 -12.93 12.34
N ASP A 97 -32.14 -13.25 11.58
CA ASP A 97 -32.44 -14.61 11.18
C ASP A 97 -31.44 -15.09 10.11
N TYR A 98 -30.92 -16.29 10.28
CA TYR A 98 -30.03 -16.94 9.32
C TYR A 98 -30.32 -18.45 9.30
N ASN A 99 -30.08 -19.08 8.15
CA ASN A 99 -30.25 -20.52 8.02
C ASN A 99 -29.05 -21.26 8.62
N SER A 100 -29.29 -22.38 9.29
CA SER A 100 -28.23 -23.20 9.87
C SER A 100 -27.24 -23.76 8.83
N HIS A 101 -27.67 -23.91 7.58
CA HIS A 101 -26.82 -24.29 6.46
C HIS A 101 -25.77 -23.22 6.08
N ASP A 102 -25.97 -21.95 6.45
CA ASP A 102 -25.07 -20.84 6.09
C ASP A 102 -23.89 -20.69 7.06
N ILE A 103 -23.86 -21.46 8.15
CA ILE A 103 -22.85 -21.34 9.23
C ILE A 103 -21.49 -21.94 8.83
N ASP A 104 -21.53 -23.05 8.09
CA ASP A 104 -20.34 -23.81 7.72
C ASP A 104 -19.79 -23.46 6.33
N SER A 105 -20.55 -22.70 5.54
CA SER A 105 -20.16 -22.30 4.18
C SER A 105 -19.41 -20.97 4.16
N VAL A 106 -18.25 -20.96 3.52
CA VAL A 106 -17.54 -19.72 3.17
C VAL A 106 -18.09 -19.25 1.83
N HIS A 107 -18.79 -18.12 1.83
CA HIS A 107 -19.34 -17.55 0.61
C HIS A 107 -18.28 -16.69 -0.08
N ILE A 108 -18.19 -16.82 -1.41
CA ILE A 108 -17.28 -16.01 -2.22
C ILE A 108 -18.07 -14.86 -2.82
N ASN A 109 -17.58 -13.63 -2.63
CA ASN A 109 -18.15 -12.46 -3.24
C ASN A 109 -17.75 -12.39 -4.72
N ALA A 110 -18.67 -12.76 -5.62
CA ALA A 110 -18.43 -12.72 -7.06
C ALA A 110 -18.08 -11.30 -7.56
N VAL A 111 -18.69 -10.25 -6.98
CA VAL A 111 -18.39 -8.86 -7.36
C VAL A 111 -16.95 -8.50 -7.00
N ALA A 112 -16.48 -8.93 -5.82
CA ALA A 112 -15.09 -8.72 -5.42
C ALA A 112 -14.13 -9.45 -6.36
N LEU A 113 -14.44 -10.70 -6.72
CA LEU A 113 -13.59 -11.49 -7.61
C LEU A 113 -13.49 -10.87 -9.02
N ILE A 114 -14.61 -10.42 -9.59
CA ILE A 114 -14.63 -9.70 -10.88
C ILE A 114 -13.84 -8.41 -10.77
N THR A 115 -13.99 -7.66 -9.67
CA THR A 115 -13.27 -6.41 -9.43
C THR A 115 -11.76 -6.64 -9.29
N LEU A 116 -11.34 -7.72 -8.62
CA LEU A 116 -9.94 -8.13 -8.53
C LEU A 116 -9.36 -8.43 -9.92
N GLY A 117 -10.09 -9.21 -10.72
CA GLY A 117 -9.72 -9.54 -12.10
C GLY A 117 -9.60 -8.30 -12.97
N LEU A 118 -10.54 -7.36 -12.88
CA LEU A 118 -10.49 -6.08 -13.59
C LEU A 118 -9.28 -5.25 -13.15
N GLY A 119 -8.98 -5.20 -11.85
CA GLY A 119 -7.81 -4.50 -11.31
C GLY A 119 -6.51 -5.02 -11.92
N PHE A 120 -6.33 -6.34 -11.99
CA PHE A 120 -5.17 -6.95 -12.62
C PHE A 120 -5.15 -6.80 -14.15
N LEU A 121 -6.30 -6.88 -14.81
CA LEU A 121 -6.40 -6.66 -16.26
C LEU A 121 -5.94 -5.24 -16.61
N LEU A 122 -6.40 -4.22 -15.87
CA LEU A 122 -6.00 -2.84 -16.06
C LEU A 122 -4.48 -2.67 -15.88
N GLN A 123 -3.92 -3.20 -14.78
CA GLN A 123 -2.49 -3.14 -14.52
C GLN A 123 -1.67 -3.81 -15.63
N THR A 124 -2.07 -5.03 -16.01
CA THR A 124 -1.39 -5.83 -17.05
C THR A 124 -1.45 -5.16 -18.41
N THR A 125 -2.60 -4.56 -18.75
CA THR A 125 -2.79 -3.86 -20.03
C THR A 125 -1.85 -2.66 -20.13
N ILE A 126 -1.78 -1.84 -19.08
CA ILE A 126 -0.88 -0.68 -19.05
C ILE A 126 0.59 -1.11 -19.05
N THR A 127 0.97 -2.12 -18.26
CA THR A 127 2.37 -2.60 -18.25
C THR A 127 2.78 -3.18 -19.60
N ASN A 128 1.91 -3.95 -20.25
CA ASN A 128 2.20 -4.51 -21.57
C ASN A 128 2.26 -3.43 -22.64
N TRP A 129 1.36 -2.45 -22.59
CA TRP A 129 1.42 -1.31 -23.50
C TRP A 129 2.72 -0.52 -23.31
N ALA A 130 3.13 -0.26 -22.06
CA ALA A 130 4.38 0.41 -21.77
C ALA A 130 5.61 -0.40 -22.25
N LEU A 131 5.59 -1.73 -22.07
CA LEU A 131 6.64 -2.63 -22.57
C LEU A 131 6.78 -2.61 -24.10
N LEU A 132 5.67 -2.55 -24.83
CA LEU A 132 5.68 -2.57 -26.29
C LEU A 132 6.18 -1.24 -26.89
N GLU A 133 5.91 -0.12 -26.24
CA GLU A 133 6.24 1.21 -26.77
C GLU A 133 7.59 1.75 -26.25
N THR A 134 8.07 1.30 -25.09
CA THR A 134 9.32 1.78 -24.51
C THR A 134 10.47 0.82 -24.80
N ASN A 135 11.52 1.31 -25.46
CA ASN A 135 12.76 0.55 -25.58
C ASN A 135 13.57 0.74 -24.28
N ILE A 136 13.79 -0.37 -23.58
CA ILE A 136 14.39 -0.42 -22.24
C ILE A 136 15.84 -0.88 -22.39
N PRO A 137 16.84 0.01 -22.27
CA PRO A 137 18.25 -0.34 -22.46
C PRO A 137 18.79 -1.22 -21.33
N THR A 138 18.25 -1.10 -20.12
CA THR A 138 18.60 -1.98 -19.01
C THR A 138 17.46 -2.17 -18.02
N TRP A 139 17.37 -3.41 -17.54
CA TRP A 139 16.49 -3.85 -16.46
C TRP A 139 17.19 -3.82 -15.10
N SER A 140 18.40 -3.27 -15.01
CA SER A 140 19.10 -3.13 -13.73
C SER A 140 18.36 -2.15 -12.82
N SER A 141 18.27 -2.50 -11.54
CA SER A 141 17.85 -1.63 -10.44
C SER A 141 19.05 -0.91 -9.81
N ASN A 142 20.27 -1.19 -10.27
CA ASN A 142 21.45 -0.51 -9.75
C ASN A 142 21.50 0.94 -10.27
N PRO A 143 21.51 1.96 -9.40
CA PRO A 143 21.61 3.36 -9.82
C PRO A 143 22.86 3.65 -10.67
N LEU A 144 23.94 2.88 -10.49
CA LEU A 144 25.20 3.08 -11.21
C LEU A 144 25.12 2.55 -12.65
N ASP A 145 24.49 1.40 -12.86
CA ASP A 145 24.25 0.87 -14.20
C ASP A 145 23.35 1.81 -14.99
N ILE A 146 22.32 2.36 -14.33
CA ILE A 146 21.39 3.30 -14.93
C ILE A 146 22.11 4.61 -15.27
N ALA A 147 22.91 5.15 -14.36
CA ALA A 147 23.71 6.34 -14.63
C ALA A 147 24.68 6.11 -15.81
N ARG A 148 25.31 4.93 -15.88
CA ARG A 148 26.19 4.55 -16.99
C ARG A 148 25.43 4.49 -18.30
N THR A 149 24.29 3.81 -18.37
CA THR A 149 23.51 3.72 -19.61
C THR A 149 23.01 5.09 -20.06
N CYS A 150 22.60 5.97 -19.15
CA CYS A 150 22.24 7.36 -19.48
C CYS A 150 23.40 8.20 -20.08
N THR A 151 24.65 7.78 -19.93
CA THR A 151 25.84 8.46 -20.51
C THR A 151 26.32 7.86 -21.83
N VAL A 152 26.03 6.57 -22.06
CA VAL A 152 26.55 5.78 -23.19
C VAL A 152 25.53 5.67 -24.33
N ASP A 153 24.23 5.64 -24.01
CA ASP A 153 23.21 5.42 -25.02
C ASP A 153 23.01 6.65 -25.91
N GLU A 154 23.52 6.58 -27.15
CA GLU A 154 23.46 7.66 -28.15
C GLU A 154 22.14 7.68 -28.94
N HIS A 155 21.30 6.64 -28.84
CA HIS A 155 20.17 6.44 -29.74
C HIS A 155 18.81 6.94 -29.22
N ASP A 156 18.68 7.34 -27.95
CA ASP A 156 17.37 7.63 -27.34
C ASP A 156 17.35 8.90 -26.45
N GLY A 157 17.67 10.06 -27.04
CA GLY A 157 17.33 11.38 -26.48
C GLY A 157 18.38 12.03 -25.57
N HIS A 158 17.93 12.74 -24.53
CA HIS A 158 18.78 13.59 -23.69
C HIS A 158 19.90 12.80 -22.99
N ARG A 159 21.13 13.06 -23.41
CA ARG A 159 22.34 12.50 -22.80
C ARG A 159 22.67 13.21 -21.49
N VAL A 160 23.00 12.45 -20.45
CA VAL A 160 23.49 13.03 -19.20
C VAL A 160 24.92 13.52 -19.43
N GLU A 161 25.10 14.84 -19.42
CA GLU A 161 26.41 15.45 -19.60
C GLU A 161 27.21 15.49 -18.29
N LEU A 162 28.50 15.16 -18.40
CA LEU A 162 29.43 15.30 -17.30
C LEU A 162 29.63 16.77 -16.97
N ARG A 163 29.29 17.17 -15.73
CA ARG A 163 29.67 18.49 -15.20
C ARG A 163 31.01 18.39 -14.48
N ILE A 164 32.06 18.88 -15.12
CA ILE A 164 33.42 18.92 -14.57
C ILE A 164 33.40 19.70 -13.24
N GLY A 165 34.06 19.16 -12.21
CA GLY A 165 34.17 19.82 -10.90
C GLY A 165 32.99 19.59 -9.93
N ARG A 166 31.95 18.80 -10.29
CA ARG A 166 30.82 18.47 -9.40
C ARG A 166 30.90 17.13 -8.68
N CYS A 167 31.92 16.30 -8.90
CA CYS A 167 31.93 14.91 -8.40
C CYS A 167 31.84 14.80 -6.87
N MET A 168 32.23 15.83 -6.11
CA MET A 168 32.19 15.86 -4.64
C MET A 168 31.04 16.70 -4.06
N MET A 169 30.20 17.30 -4.93
CA MET A 169 29.07 18.12 -4.48
C MET A 169 27.88 17.25 -4.10
N SER A 170 27.30 17.53 -2.93
CA SER A 170 26.05 16.88 -2.51
C SER A 170 24.89 17.31 -3.41
N LEU A 171 23.89 16.44 -3.53
CA LEU A 171 22.62 16.71 -4.20
C LEU A 171 21.93 17.99 -3.72
N HIS A 172 22.13 18.37 -2.46
CA HIS A 172 21.59 19.60 -1.87
C HIS A 172 22.16 20.88 -2.49
N LEU A 173 23.29 20.78 -3.18
CA LEU A 173 23.93 21.86 -3.92
C LEU A 173 23.59 21.78 -5.42
N ALA A 174 22.47 21.12 -5.77
CA ALA A 174 22.08 20.88 -7.16
C ALA A 174 22.02 22.15 -8.01
N LYS A 175 21.61 23.26 -7.40
CA LYS A 175 21.44 24.56 -8.04
C LYS A 175 22.68 25.46 -7.96
N GLU A 176 23.72 25.04 -7.24
CA GLU A 176 24.97 25.79 -7.15
C GLU A 176 25.89 25.45 -8.32
N ASP A 177 26.72 26.42 -8.70
CA ASP A 177 27.77 26.25 -9.70
C ASP A 177 28.83 25.25 -9.25
N ALA A 178 29.48 24.62 -10.23
CA ALA A 178 30.51 23.63 -9.98
C ALA A 178 31.68 24.26 -9.21
N ARG A 179 31.95 23.75 -8.01
CA ARG A 179 33.06 24.19 -7.18
C ARG A 179 33.72 23.02 -6.47
N TRP A 180 35.03 23.15 -6.28
CA TRP A 180 35.80 22.25 -5.44
C TRP A 180 35.26 22.29 -4.02
N CYS A 181 34.73 21.17 -3.55
CA CYS A 181 34.26 21.02 -2.18
C CYS A 181 34.66 19.65 -1.65
N ARG A 182 34.88 19.58 -0.32
CA ARG A 182 35.11 18.30 0.34
C ARG A 182 33.77 17.57 0.53
N PRO A 183 33.74 16.24 0.33
CA PRO A 183 32.54 15.45 0.61
C PRO A 183 32.17 15.63 2.08
N ARG A 184 30.88 15.87 2.35
CA ARG A 184 30.40 16.03 3.72
C ARG A 184 30.31 14.66 4.40
N PRO A 185 30.77 14.52 5.66
CA PRO A 185 30.71 13.26 6.38
C PRO A 185 29.26 12.82 6.69
N ARG A 186 28.31 13.77 6.78
CA ARG A 186 26.88 13.51 6.91
C ARG A 186 26.12 14.34 5.88
N GLN A 187 25.27 13.69 5.09
CA GLN A 187 24.35 14.39 4.20
C GLN A 187 23.17 14.96 5.00
N LYS A 188 22.52 15.99 4.45
CA LYS A 188 21.25 16.48 4.98
C LYS A 188 20.14 15.44 4.70
N PRO A 189 19.05 15.46 5.47
CA PRO A 189 17.94 14.53 5.27
C PRO A 189 17.33 14.69 3.88
N MET A 190 16.80 13.58 3.35
CA MET A 190 16.20 13.47 2.02
C MET A 190 15.05 14.47 1.82
N ILE A 191 14.37 14.83 2.90
CA ILE A 191 13.32 15.86 2.95
C ILE A 191 13.80 17.20 2.37
N THR A 192 15.08 17.53 2.55
CA THR A 192 15.65 18.79 2.06
C THR A 192 16.05 18.74 0.59
N ALA A 193 16.41 17.56 0.06
CA ALA A 193 16.67 17.37 -1.37
C ALA A 193 15.38 17.22 -2.17
N HIS A 194 14.36 16.56 -1.61
CA HIS A 194 13.13 16.22 -2.30
C HIS A 194 11.90 16.84 -1.60
N PRO A 195 11.38 18.00 -2.05
CA PRO A 195 10.20 18.61 -1.44
C PRO A 195 8.95 17.71 -1.53
N ARG A 196 8.93 16.76 -2.48
CA ARG A 196 7.86 15.77 -2.60
C ARG A 196 7.85 14.76 -1.45
N VAL A 197 9.02 14.40 -0.89
CA VAL A 197 9.12 13.49 0.27
C VAL A 197 8.43 14.09 1.48
N ARG A 198 8.52 15.41 1.69
CA ARG A 198 7.76 16.09 2.75
C ARG A 198 6.24 15.86 2.63
N ARG A 199 5.69 15.94 1.41
CA ARG A 199 4.25 15.69 1.19
C ARG A 199 3.88 14.24 1.47
N ILE A 200 4.73 13.29 1.09
CA ILE A 200 4.55 11.87 1.37
C ILE A 200 4.54 11.62 2.88
N LEU A 201 5.50 12.19 3.61
CA LEU A 201 5.55 12.06 5.07
C LEU A 201 4.31 12.65 5.73
N ILE A 202 3.84 13.82 5.28
CA ILE A 202 2.58 14.39 5.78
C ILE A 202 1.42 13.42 5.55
N LEU A 203 1.26 12.90 4.33
CA LEU A 203 0.20 11.92 4.02
C LEU A 203 0.29 10.69 4.93
N LEU A 204 1.50 10.17 5.13
CA LEU A 204 1.74 8.99 5.94
C LEU A 204 1.46 9.22 7.44
N TRP A 205 1.77 10.40 7.96
CA TRP A 205 1.45 10.78 9.35
C TRP A 205 -0.03 11.11 9.55
N THR A 206 -0.74 11.56 8.51
CA THR A 206 -2.19 11.77 8.61
C THR A 206 -2.97 10.47 8.74
N LEU A 207 -2.47 9.35 8.19
CA LEU A 207 -3.14 8.04 8.28
C LEU A 207 -3.36 7.52 9.71
N PRO A 208 -2.34 7.41 10.58
CA PRO A 208 -2.55 6.94 11.96
C PRO A 208 -3.49 7.88 12.73
N VAL A 209 -3.40 9.20 12.49
CA VAL A 209 -4.30 10.18 13.13
C VAL A 209 -5.75 9.98 12.67
N LEU A 210 -5.99 9.90 11.36
CA LEU A 210 -7.34 9.70 10.82
C LEU A 210 -7.94 8.36 11.22
N SER A 211 -7.15 7.29 11.22
CA SER A 211 -7.58 5.97 11.69
C SER A 211 -7.83 5.93 13.20
N GLY A 212 -7.03 6.64 14.00
CA GLY A 212 -7.27 6.80 15.43
C GLY A 212 -8.55 7.57 15.73
N ILE A 213 -8.80 8.67 15.01
CA ILE A 213 -10.06 9.43 15.09
C ILE A 213 -11.24 8.54 14.68
N TRP A 214 -11.11 7.78 13.59
CA TRP A 214 -12.14 6.85 13.15
C TRP A 214 -12.43 5.78 14.21
N GLY A 215 -11.41 5.10 14.73
CA GLY A 215 -11.56 4.09 15.78
C GLY A 215 -12.18 4.66 17.06
N GLY A 216 -11.73 5.85 17.49
CA GLY A 216 -12.29 6.57 18.63
C GLY A 216 -13.76 6.99 18.40
N ALA A 217 -14.11 7.42 17.19
CA ALA A 217 -15.49 7.77 16.85
C ALA A 217 -16.41 6.55 16.86
N VAL A 218 -15.97 5.41 16.30
CA VAL A 218 -16.76 4.16 16.34
C VAL A 218 -16.88 3.64 17.76
N TYR A 219 -15.82 3.70 18.57
CA TYR A 219 -15.85 3.33 19.99
C TYR A 219 -16.75 4.26 20.82
N GLY A 220 -16.70 5.57 20.57
CA GLY A 220 -17.59 6.54 21.20
C GLY A 220 -19.06 6.32 20.82
N TYR A 221 -19.32 5.99 19.55
CA TYR A 221 -20.66 5.61 19.10
C TYR A 221 -21.17 4.35 19.81
N LEU A 222 -20.30 3.36 19.98
CA LEU A 222 -20.58 2.13 20.72
C LEU A 222 -20.94 2.41 22.19
N SER A 223 -20.19 3.29 22.85
CA SER A 223 -20.44 3.66 24.26
C SER A 223 -21.80 4.31 24.52
N LYS A 224 -22.46 4.85 23.48
CA LYS A 224 -23.81 5.44 23.58
C LYS A 224 -24.94 4.41 23.57
N GLY A 225 -24.63 3.11 23.44
CA GLY A 225 -25.62 2.03 23.60
C GLY A 225 -26.66 1.94 22.48
N ASN A 226 -26.26 2.17 21.23
CA ASN A 226 -27.18 2.09 20.09
C ASN A 226 -27.50 0.63 19.69
N ARG A 227 -28.67 0.39 19.09
CA ARG A 227 -29.19 -0.96 18.76
C ARG A 227 -28.34 -1.74 17.75
N ASN A 228 -27.56 -1.07 16.90
CA ASN A 228 -26.72 -1.71 15.88
C ASN A 228 -25.28 -1.95 16.36
N ALA A 229 -25.02 -1.78 17.65
CA ALA A 229 -23.68 -1.80 18.22
C ALA A 229 -23.63 -2.80 19.38
N VAL A 230 -22.62 -3.67 19.38
CA VAL A 230 -22.43 -4.70 20.41
C VAL A 230 -21.10 -4.45 21.09
N PHE A 231 -21.14 -4.16 22.38
CA PHE A 231 -19.95 -3.85 23.16
C PHE A 231 -19.26 -5.13 23.61
N GLY A 232 -18.08 -5.38 23.06
CA GLY A 232 -17.26 -6.53 23.40
C GLY A 232 -16.13 -6.19 24.37
N ARG A 233 -15.82 -7.10 25.29
CA ARG A 233 -14.67 -6.97 26.22
C ARG A 233 -13.34 -7.45 25.64
N SER A 234 -13.35 -8.24 24.56
CA SER A 234 -12.13 -8.77 23.95
C SER A 234 -11.41 -7.74 23.09
N TRP A 235 -10.11 -7.60 23.36
CA TRP A 235 -9.15 -6.84 22.55
C TRP A 235 -8.22 -7.76 21.74
N SER A 236 -8.64 -8.98 21.45
CA SER A 236 -7.86 -9.90 20.61
C SER A 236 -7.58 -9.30 19.23
N LEU A 237 -6.38 -9.56 18.69
CA LEU A 237 -6.00 -9.10 17.35
C LEU A 237 -6.99 -9.58 16.28
N LEU A 238 -7.34 -10.88 16.36
CA LEU A 238 -8.39 -11.47 15.54
C LEU A 238 -9.75 -11.25 16.21
N PRO A 239 -10.81 -10.95 15.45
CA PRO A 239 -12.15 -10.78 16.01
C PRO A 239 -12.67 -12.13 16.53
N VAL A 240 -13.12 -12.17 17.77
CA VAL A 240 -13.64 -13.38 18.43
C VAL A 240 -15.05 -13.12 18.93
N PHE A 241 -15.97 -14.03 18.66
CA PHE A 241 -17.35 -13.96 19.13
C PHE A 241 -17.68 -15.24 19.89
N THR A 242 -18.04 -15.11 21.16
CA THR A 242 -18.30 -16.23 22.08
C THR A 242 -19.77 -16.55 22.21
N GLY A 243 -20.65 -15.70 21.69
CA GLY A 243 -22.09 -15.83 21.87
C GLY A 243 -22.61 -15.51 23.27
N SER A 244 -21.75 -15.40 24.28
CA SER A 244 -22.15 -15.02 25.64
C SER A 244 -22.61 -13.56 25.67
N THR A 245 -23.85 -13.34 26.10
CA THR A 245 -24.39 -12.00 26.36
C THR A 245 -24.25 -11.72 27.85
N ASP A 246 -23.62 -10.59 28.18
CA ASP A 246 -23.63 -10.07 29.55
C ASP A 246 -24.81 -9.12 29.72
N PHE A 247 -25.73 -9.46 30.63
CA PHE A 247 -26.91 -8.65 30.95
C PHE A 247 -26.57 -7.46 31.86
N ASN A 248 -25.38 -7.45 32.47
CA ASN A 248 -24.96 -6.43 33.43
C ASN A 248 -24.06 -5.40 32.76
N CYS A 249 -24.65 -4.61 31.86
CA CYS A 249 -23.92 -3.60 31.10
C CYS A 249 -24.70 -2.29 31.01
N ASP A 250 -24.02 -1.19 31.30
CA ASP A 250 -24.58 0.17 31.18
C ASP A 250 -24.89 0.56 29.71
N THR A 251 -24.38 -0.21 28.75
CA THR A 251 -24.52 0.02 27.31
C THR A 251 -25.30 -1.11 26.65
N GLY A 252 -26.48 -0.82 26.10
CA GLY A 252 -27.25 -1.65 25.15
C GLY A 252 -27.09 -3.17 25.24
N GLN A 253 -26.16 -3.74 24.46
CA GLN A 253 -25.82 -5.16 24.42
C GLN A 253 -24.32 -5.37 24.63
N CYS A 254 -23.95 -6.26 25.55
CA CYS A 254 -22.56 -6.60 25.83
C CYS A 254 -22.24 -8.07 25.60
N THR A 255 -21.00 -8.36 25.22
CA THR A 255 -20.48 -9.71 25.01
C THR A 255 -19.03 -9.82 25.50
N ASP A 256 -18.60 -11.04 25.84
CA ASP A 256 -17.17 -11.29 26.14
C ASP A 256 -16.30 -11.29 24.86
N GLY A 257 -16.93 -11.30 23.68
CA GLY A 257 -16.27 -11.20 22.38
C GLY A 257 -15.73 -9.81 22.04
N THR A 258 -15.38 -9.61 20.76
CA THR A 258 -14.86 -8.36 20.20
C THR A 258 -15.99 -7.35 19.97
N SER A 259 -15.73 -6.07 20.23
CA SER A 259 -16.72 -5.03 19.99
C SER A 259 -16.95 -4.82 18.49
N VAL A 260 -18.18 -4.54 18.11
CA VAL A 260 -18.56 -4.38 16.69
C VAL A 260 -19.68 -3.36 16.54
N VAL A 261 -19.57 -2.57 15.48
CA VAL A 261 -20.63 -1.68 15.02
C VAL A 261 -21.07 -2.13 13.65
N ASN A 262 -22.34 -2.50 13.54
CA ASN A 262 -22.97 -2.75 12.27
C ASN A 262 -23.48 -1.40 11.72
N VAL A 263 -23.08 -1.05 10.50
CA VAL A 263 -23.45 0.24 9.90
C VAL A 263 -24.94 0.28 9.51
N GLY A 264 -25.68 -0.82 9.67
CA GLY A 264 -27.09 -0.93 9.31
C GLY A 264 -27.33 -0.97 7.81
N TRP A 265 -26.27 -0.90 7.00
CA TRP A 265 -26.35 -1.11 5.57
C TRP A 265 -26.51 -2.60 5.30
N THR A 266 -27.75 -3.08 5.40
CA THR A 266 -28.10 -4.42 4.96
C THR A 266 -27.95 -4.45 3.45
N ALA A 267 -26.95 -5.18 2.98
CA ALA A 267 -26.72 -5.42 1.56
C ALA A 267 -27.80 -6.38 1.00
N ASN A 268 -29.07 -5.98 1.11
CA ASN A 268 -30.19 -6.74 0.56
C ASN A 268 -30.21 -6.49 -0.95
N GLY A 269 -29.77 -7.50 -1.70
CA GLY A 269 -29.67 -7.45 -3.16
C GLY A 269 -28.31 -6.98 -3.69
N ALA A 270 -28.12 -7.15 -5.00
CA ALA A 270 -26.85 -6.91 -5.68
C ALA A 270 -26.34 -5.46 -5.51
N ALA A 271 -27.23 -4.47 -5.54
CA ALA A 271 -26.87 -3.07 -5.42
C ALA A 271 -26.20 -2.72 -4.08
N GLY A 272 -26.69 -3.31 -2.97
CA GLY A 272 -26.11 -3.09 -1.65
C GLY A 272 -24.70 -3.69 -1.51
N ILE A 273 -24.49 -4.90 -2.07
CA ILE A 273 -23.18 -5.55 -2.08
C ILE A 273 -22.19 -4.74 -2.92
N ILE A 274 -22.61 -4.30 -4.12
CA ILE A 274 -21.80 -3.45 -4.99
C ILE A 274 -21.40 -2.17 -4.27
N GLY A 275 -22.37 -1.47 -3.67
CA GLY A 275 -22.10 -0.24 -2.92
C GLY A 275 -21.12 -0.45 -1.77
N ALA A 276 -21.28 -1.52 -0.99
CA ALA A 276 -20.40 -1.84 0.13
C ALA A 276 -18.95 -2.13 -0.33
N VAL A 277 -18.80 -2.88 -1.43
CA VAL A 277 -17.49 -3.16 -2.04
C VAL A 277 -16.82 -1.86 -2.48
N PHE A 278 -17.53 -0.98 -3.20
CA PHE A 278 -16.96 0.30 -3.65
C PHE A 278 -16.64 1.25 -2.49
N LEU A 279 -17.44 1.25 -1.43
CA LEU A 279 -17.14 2.01 -0.21
C LEU A 279 -15.83 1.54 0.42
N ILE A 280 -15.63 0.24 0.58
CA ILE A 280 -14.40 -0.31 1.17
C ILE A 280 -13.19 -0.04 0.27
N ILE A 281 -13.35 -0.16 -1.05
CA ILE A 281 -12.32 0.23 -2.03
C ILE A 281 -11.96 1.71 -1.87
N ALA A 282 -12.93 2.60 -1.64
CA ALA A 282 -12.67 4.03 -1.45
C ALA A 282 -11.82 4.29 -0.20
N PHE A 283 -12.12 3.65 0.94
CA PHE A 283 -11.27 3.75 2.14
C PHE A 283 -9.88 3.14 1.90
N GLN A 284 -9.83 1.97 1.25
CA GLN A 284 -8.57 1.28 0.94
C GLN A 284 -7.68 2.11 -0.01
N SER A 285 -8.26 2.96 -0.86
CA SER A 285 -7.52 3.79 -1.80
C SER A 285 -6.52 4.71 -1.12
N VAL A 286 -6.89 5.31 0.02
CA VAL A 286 -6.05 6.23 0.79
C VAL A 286 -4.85 5.48 1.38
N VAL A 287 -5.10 4.29 1.93
CA VAL A 287 -4.08 3.40 2.51
C VAL A 287 -3.10 2.94 1.44
N THR A 288 -3.64 2.45 0.32
CA THR A 288 -2.89 1.96 -0.84
C THR A 288 -1.97 3.05 -1.38
N LEU A 289 -2.49 4.27 -1.58
CA LEU A 289 -1.72 5.40 -2.09
C LEU A 289 -0.55 5.75 -1.16
N ALA A 290 -0.80 5.81 0.15
CA ALA A 290 0.25 6.15 1.12
C ALA A 290 1.35 5.09 1.14
N LEU A 291 1.01 3.80 1.16
CA LEU A 291 1.99 2.71 1.15
C LEU A 291 2.82 2.67 -0.13
N HIS A 292 2.22 2.95 -1.28
CA HIS A 292 2.98 3.12 -2.51
C HIS A 292 3.87 4.36 -2.51
N CYS A 293 3.52 5.41 -1.76
CA CYS A 293 4.42 6.54 -1.57
C CYS A 293 5.59 6.20 -0.64
N VAL A 294 5.43 5.34 0.36
CA VAL A 294 6.53 4.83 1.20
C VAL A 294 7.51 3.98 0.40
N GLU A 295 7.02 3.19 -0.56
CA GLU A 295 7.86 2.44 -1.51
C GLU A 295 8.88 3.36 -2.21
N LEU A 296 8.49 4.59 -2.51
CA LEU A 296 9.36 5.57 -3.18
C LEU A 296 10.45 6.09 -2.23
N ILE A 297 10.12 6.28 -0.95
CA ILE A 297 11.11 6.63 0.10
C ILE A 297 12.13 5.50 0.24
N VAL A 298 11.68 4.24 0.26
CA VAL A 298 12.57 3.07 0.32
C VAL A 298 13.49 3.03 -0.89
N ASN A 299 12.96 3.22 -2.10
CA ASN A 299 13.77 3.20 -3.32
C ASN A 299 14.83 4.32 -3.33
N LEU A 300 14.47 5.53 -2.90
CA LEU A 300 15.43 6.64 -2.76
C LEU A 300 16.51 6.34 -1.69
N SER A 301 16.13 5.76 -0.55
CA SER A 301 17.08 5.37 0.50
C SER A 301 18.06 4.29 0.01
N ARG A 302 17.57 3.33 -0.77
CA ARG A 302 18.40 2.29 -1.40
C ARG A 302 19.37 2.89 -2.42
N ASP A 303 18.90 3.78 -3.28
CA ASP A 303 19.74 4.47 -4.27
C ASP A 303 20.88 5.22 -3.56
N GLU A 304 20.56 5.99 -2.52
CA GLU A 304 21.56 6.72 -1.75
C GLU A 304 22.59 5.79 -1.11
N LYS A 305 22.15 4.67 -0.55
CA LYS A 305 23.06 3.68 0.04
C LYS A 305 24.09 3.16 -0.96
N VAL A 306 23.66 2.82 -2.18
CA VAL A 306 24.58 2.33 -3.24
C VAL A 306 25.59 3.40 -3.63
N TYR A 307 25.17 4.67 -3.78
CA TYR A 307 26.10 5.77 -4.07
C TYR A 307 27.11 6.00 -2.93
N ARG A 308 26.73 5.78 -1.67
CA ARG A 308 27.64 5.89 -0.52
C ARG A 308 28.66 4.75 -0.48
N GLU A 309 28.23 3.53 -0.81
CA GLU A 309 29.12 2.36 -0.86
C GLU A 309 30.22 2.53 -1.91
N LEU A 310 29.94 3.23 -3.03
CA LEU A 310 30.95 3.56 -4.04
C LEU A 310 32.14 4.36 -3.49
N ILE A 311 31.89 5.30 -2.57
CA ILE A 311 32.94 6.14 -1.96
C ILE A 311 33.62 5.41 -0.79
N GLY A 312 33.02 4.32 -0.30
CA GLY A 312 33.54 3.54 0.80
C GLY A 312 34.81 2.74 0.44
N PRO A 313 35.58 2.30 1.44
CA PRO A 313 36.85 1.58 1.23
C PRO A 313 36.67 0.21 0.54
N ARG A 314 35.46 -0.36 0.59
CA ARG A 314 35.13 -1.63 -0.10
C ARG A 314 34.65 -1.42 -1.54
N GLY A 315 34.31 -0.19 -1.92
CA GLY A 315 33.58 0.10 -3.15
C GLY A 315 32.22 -0.60 -3.21
N THR A 316 31.65 -0.63 -4.40
CA THR A 316 30.38 -1.30 -4.71
C THR A 316 30.61 -2.42 -5.73
N ASN A 317 29.86 -3.51 -5.60
CA ASN A 317 29.96 -4.63 -6.53
C ASN A 317 29.18 -4.30 -7.83
N GLY A 318 29.88 -4.25 -8.96
CA GLY A 318 29.29 -4.01 -10.27
C GLY A 318 28.36 -5.13 -10.75
N HIS A 319 28.50 -6.35 -10.23
CA HIS A 319 27.59 -7.46 -10.53
C HIS A 319 26.39 -7.45 -9.58
N TYR A 320 25.48 -6.51 -9.79
CA TYR A 320 24.27 -6.37 -8.99
C TYR A 320 23.10 -7.12 -9.62
N ASN A 321 22.70 -8.25 -9.03
CA ASN A 321 21.46 -8.91 -9.41
C ASN A 321 20.27 -8.19 -8.78
N SER A 322 19.54 -7.43 -9.60
CA SER A 322 18.40 -6.59 -9.20
C SER A 322 17.31 -7.36 -8.46
N VAL A 323 17.03 -8.59 -8.90
CA VAL A 323 16.01 -9.45 -8.30
C VAL A 323 16.48 -9.91 -6.91
N LEU A 324 17.69 -10.45 -6.83
CA LEU A 324 18.26 -10.90 -5.56
C LEU A 324 18.38 -9.73 -4.56
N ALA A 325 18.76 -8.55 -5.03
CA ALA A 325 18.88 -7.38 -4.18
C ALA A 325 17.53 -6.87 -3.65
N ALA A 326 16.44 -7.03 -4.41
CA ALA A 326 15.10 -6.75 -3.92
C ALA A 326 14.68 -7.74 -2.82
N PHE A 327 15.02 -9.02 -2.95
CA PHE A 327 14.71 -10.06 -1.96
C PHE A 327 15.68 -10.13 -0.76
N THR A 328 16.80 -9.42 -0.80
CA THR A 328 17.80 -9.40 0.30
C THR A 328 17.83 -8.07 1.05
N SER A 329 17.29 -7.00 0.46
CA SER A 329 17.20 -5.70 1.14
C SER A 329 16.17 -5.76 2.25
N TRP A 330 16.62 -5.65 3.50
CA TRP A 330 15.75 -5.61 4.66
C TRP A 330 14.66 -4.53 4.56
N GLN A 331 14.96 -3.37 3.93
CA GLN A 331 14.00 -2.28 3.74
C GLN A 331 12.84 -2.70 2.83
N THR A 332 13.13 -3.47 1.78
CA THR A 332 12.12 -3.95 0.82
C THR A 332 11.32 -5.11 1.39
N ILE A 333 11.97 -6.06 2.07
CA ILE A 333 11.30 -7.17 2.76
C ILE A 333 10.36 -6.63 3.84
N PHE A 334 10.84 -5.68 4.66
CA PHE A 334 10.04 -5.08 5.72
C PHE A 334 8.85 -4.30 5.14
N LEU A 335 9.06 -3.49 4.10
CA LEU A 335 7.96 -2.79 3.44
C LEU A 335 6.94 -3.75 2.82
N PHE A 336 7.39 -4.84 2.21
CA PHE A 336 6.51 -5.87 1.63
C PHE A 336 5.63 -6.51 2.71
N ALA A 337 6.24 -6.94 3.83
CA ALA A 337 5.52 -7.48 4.97
C ALA A 337 4.54 -6.46 5.56
N LEU A 338 4.95 -5.19 5.65
CA LEU A 338 4.13 -4.12 6.19
C LEU A 338 2.94 -3.77 5.28
N LYS A 339 3.12 -3.77 3.95
CA LYS A 339 2.03 -3.61 2.97
C LYS A 339 0.99 -4.71 3.14
N ALA A 340 1.43 -5.97 3.07
CA ALA A 340 0.54 -7.12 3.19
C ALA A 340 -0.19 -7.12 4.55
N GLY A 341 0.54 -6.83 5.64
CA GLY A 341 0.00 -6.76 6.99
C GLY A 341 -1.03 -5.63 7.18
N ILE A 342 -0.74 -4.42 6.69
CA ILE A 342 -1.65 -3.27 6.80
C ILE A 342 -2.94 -3.53 6.01
N HIS A 343 -2.84 -4.04 4.77
CA HIS A 343 -4.03 -4.36 3.98
C HIS A 343 -4.85 -5.49 4.60
N TRP A 344 -4.19 -6.49 5.20
CA TRP A 344 -4.87 -7.56 5.93
C TRP A 344 -5.59 -7.03 7.17
N ILE A 345 -4.92 -6.27 8.04
CA ILE A 345 -5.54 -5.70 9.25
C ILE A 345 -6.65 -4.72 8.89
N PHE A 346 -6.53 -3.97 7.79
CA PHE A 346 -7.61 -3.14 7.27
C PHE A 346 -8.87 -3.98 6.96
N GLY A 347 -8.71 -5.13 6.30
CA GLY A 347 -9.81 -6.06 6.06
C GLY A 347 -10.40 -6.68 7.33
N LEU A 348 -9.62 -6.79 8.40
CA LEU A 348 -10.14 -7.16 9.73
C LEU A 348 -10.87 -6.01 10.42
N ALA A 349 -10.49 -4.77 10.15
CA ALA A 349 -11.06 -3.56 10.77
C ALA A 349 -12.43 -3.20 10.19
N ILE A 350 -12.59 -3.38 8.88
CA ILE A 350 -13.85 -3.19 8.16
C ILE A 350 -14.08 -4.35 7.19
N ASN A 351 -15.20 -5.06 7.37
CA ASN A 351 -15.54 -6.19 6.51
C ASN A 351 -17.03 -6.18 6.15
N VAL A 352 -17.36 -6.81 5.03
CA VAL A 352 -18.73 -7.15 4.65
C VAL A 352 -18.99 -8.59 5.07
N GLN A 353 -20.01 -8.81 5.89
CA GLN A 353 -20.46 -10.15 6.22
C GLN A 353 -21.77 -10.47 5.49
N PHE A 354 -21.93 -11.75 5.13
CA PHE A 354 -23.13 -12.24 4.47
C PHE A 354 -24.36 -11.96 5.35
N GLN A 355 -25.43 -11.37 4.78
CA GLN A 355 -26.68 -10.95 5.44
C GLN A 355 -26.56 -9.88 6.56
N LEU A 356 -25.37 -9.73 7.16
CA LEU A 356 -25.06 -8.78 8.21
C LEU A 356 -24.72 -7.39 7.64
N GLY A 357 -24.12 -7.32 6.46
CA GLY A 357 -23.73 -6.06 5.83
C GLY A 357 -22.35 -5.59 6.27
N VAL A 358 -22.14 -4.27 6.31
CA VAL A 358 -20.84 -3.68 6.68
C VAL A 358 -20.69 -3.64 8.20
N ASN A 359 -19.64 -4.31 8.69
CA ASN A 359 -19.25 -4.34 10.08
C ASN A 359 -17.91 -3.62 10.28
N MET A 360 -17.83 -2.81 11.33
CA MET A 360 -16.60 -2.13 11.76
C MET A 360 -16.21 -2.62 13.15
N TYR A 361 -14.95 -2.94 13.35
CA TYR A 361 -14.43 -3.48 14.61
C TYR A 361 -13.44 -2.49 15.24
N PRO A 362 -13.84 -1.76 16.31
CA PRO A 362 -13.00 -0.71 16.89
C PRO A 362 -11.61 -1.16 17.34
N PRO A 363 -11.44 -2.32 18.03
CA PRO A 363 -10.10 -2.78 18.43
C PRO A 363 -9.18 -2.97 17.21
N GLN A 364 -9.69 -3.56 16.14
CA GLN A 364 -8.95 -3.78 14.89
C GLN A 364 -8.63 -2.46 14.17
N ILE A 365 -9.52 -1.46 14.22
CA ILE A 365 -9.23 -0.11 13.70
C ILE A 365 -8.07 0.53 14.47
N LEU A 366 -8.00 0.34 15.79
CA LEU A 366 -6.88 0.85 16.59
C LEU A 366 -5.57 0.10 16.32
N TYR A 367 -5.63 -1.22 16.12
CA TYR A 367 -4.48 -1.99 15.65
C TYR A 367 -4.03 -1.54 14.26
N PHE A 368 -4.96 -1.29 13.34
CA PHE A 368 -4.67 -0.71 12.03
C PHE A 368 -3.95 0.64 12.16
N SER A 369 -4.42 1.52 13.04
CA SER A 369 -3.77 2.80 13.35
C SER A 369 -2.33 2.61 13.85
N ALA A 370 -2.10 1.65 14.75
CA ALA A 370 -0.76 1.32 15.25
C ALA A 370 0.17 0.82 14.12
N PHE A 371 -0.31 -0.02 13.22
CA PHE A 371 0.48 -0.48 12.06
C PHE A 371 0.76 0.66 11.07
N CYS A 372 -0.21 1.55 10.83
CA CYS A 372 0.02 2.78 10.05
C CYS A 372 1.06 3.69 10.72
N LEU A 373 1.08 3.77 12.05
CA LEU A 373 2.10 4.50 12.80
C LEU A 373 3.49 3.88 12.61
N VAL A 374 3.60 2.55 12.65
CA VAL A 374 4.85 1.84 12.34
C VAL A 374 5.33 2.17 10.93
N ALA A 375 4.43 2.21 9.94
CA ALA A 375 4.77 2.66 8.59
C ALA A 375 5.24 4.11 8.55
N ALA A 376 4.60 5.01 9.31
CA ALA A 376 4.99 6.40 9.42
C ALA A 376 6.38 6.59 10.03
N VAL A 377 6.66 5.90 11.12
CA VAL A 377 7.98 5.89 11.76
C VAL A 377 9.03 5.30 10.83
N PHE A 378 8.73 4.19 10.16
CA PHE A 378 9.65 3.58 9.18
C PHE A 378 9.97 4.54 8.03
N GLY A 379 8.96 5.19 7.45
CA GLY A 379 9.14 6.20 6.41
C GLY A 379 9.99 7.39 6.88
N LEU A 380 9.79 7.84 8.12
CA LEU A 380 10.57 8.93 8.72
C LEU A 380 12.04 8.53 8.99
N LEU A 381 12.28 7.30 9.47
CA LEU A 381 13.64 6.80 9.73
C LEU A 381 14.47 6.68 8.45
N LEU A 382 13.83 6.49 7.31
CA LEU A 382 14.48 6.41 6.00
C LEU A 382 14.68 7.76 5.31
N SER A 383 13.98 8.81 5.75
CA SER A 383 13.99 10.16 5.14
C SER A 383 14.89 11.13 5.86
#